data_AF-K0AUV1-F1
#
_entry.id   AF-K0AUV1-F1
#
_cell.length_a   1.000
_cell.length_b   1.000
_cell.length_c   1.000
_cell.angle_alpha   90.00
_cell.angle_beta   90.00
_cell.angle_gamma   90.00
#
_symmetry.space_group_name_H-M   'P 1'
#
loop_
_entity.id
_entity.type
_entity.pdbx_description
1 polymer ?
#
loop_
_entity_poly.entity_id
_entity_poly.type
_entity_poly.pdbx_seq_one_letter_code
_entity_poly.pdbx_strand_id
1 'polypeptide(L)'
;MDILNQFVKYIELDDEKRILVSLQSHLEPYLKDKQTRSMLKESIKGILKDDFVQLEVGKNICRVTVKEGTEESNLELVKTELIKNIQMAMEFLNQMQGNK
;
A
#
# COMPACT_ATOMS: atom_id res chain seq x y z
N MET A 1 -4.04 13.68 -13.62
CA MET A 1 -3.69 13.51 -12.19
C MET A 1 -3.27 12.07 -12.00
N ASP A 2 -2.13 11.85 -11.34
CA ASP A 2 -1.68 10.51 -11.03
C ASP A 2 -2.75 9.79 -10.21
N ILE A 3 -3.22 8.63 -10.67
CA ILE A 3 -4.36 7.96 -10.04
C ILE A 3 -3.98 7.51 -8.62
N LEU A 4 -2.69 7.28 -8.40
CA LEU A 4 -2.13 7.05 -7.08
C LEU A 4 -2.52 8.15 -6.09
N ASN A 5 -2.54 9.42 -6.51
CA ASN A 5 -2.84 10.56 -5.63
C ASN A 5 -4.30 10.56 -5.13
N GLN A 6 -5.20 9.83 -5.78
CA GLN A 6 -6.59 9.67 -5.32
C GLN A 6 -6.67 8.77 -4.08
N PHE A 7 -5.69 7.89 -3.88
CA PHE A 7 -5.69 6.90 -2.80
C PHE A 7 -4.59 7.15 -1.77
N VAL A 8 -3.42 7.55 -2.24
CA VAL A 8 -2.20 7.70 -1.46
C VAL A 8 -1.81 9.17 -1.40
N LYS A 9 -1.55 9.66 -0.20
CA LYS A 9 -1.05 11.01 0.06
C LYS A 9 0.47 11.09 -0.17
N TYR A 10 1.21 10.11 0.33
CA TYR A 10 2.66 9.99 0.12
C TYR A 10 3.15 8.57 0.45
N ILE A 11 4.33 8.22 -0.09
CA ILE A 11 5.08 7.01 0.23
C ILE A 11 6.55 7.39 0.43
N GLU A 12 7.09 7.19 1.64
CA GLU A 12 8.46 7.59 2.00
C GLU A 12 9.04 6.67 3.07
N LEU A 13 10.33 6.85 3.40
CA LEU A 13 10.94 6.26 4.60
C LEU A 13 10.85 7.26 5.76
N ASP A 14 10.56 6.77 6.96
CA ASP A 14 10.71 7.57 8.17
C ASP A 14 12.14 7.54 8.72
N ASP A 15 12.37 8.26 9.82
CA ASP A 15 13.68 8.35 10.48
C ASP A 15 14.21 6.98 10.97
N GLU A 16 13.33 5.99 11.15
CA GLU A 16 13.67 4.61 11.51
C GLU A 16 13.80 3.70 10.28
N LYS A 17 13.82 4.28 9.06
CA LYS A 17 13.84 3.59 7.77
C LYS A 17 12.66 2.63 7.56
N ARG A 18 11.52 2.89 8.17
CA ARG A 18 10.27 2.16 7.87
C ARG A 18 9.57 2.81 6.70
N ILE A 19 8.96 2.00 5.84
CA ILE A 19 8.16 2.50 4.72
C ILE A 19 6.83 3.01 5.27
N LEU A 20 6.56 4.30 5.09
CA LEU A 20 5.28 4.94 5.38
C LEU A 20 4.43 4.96 4.13
N VAL A 21 3.22 4.41 4.20
CA VAL A 21 2.18 4.58 3.18
C VAL A 21 1.04 5.37 3.82
N SER A 22 0.96 6.66 3.52
CA SER A 22 -0.15 7.50 3.97
C SER A 22 -1.27 7.48 2.94
N LEU A 23 -2.47 7.16 3.37
CA LEU A 23 -3.68 7.22 2.55
C LEU A 23 -4.39 8.57 2.69
N GLN A 24 -5.24 8.87 1.71
CA GLN A 24 -6.16 10.01 1.77
C GLN A 24 -7.16 9.84 2.92
N SER A 25 -7.55 10.94 3.59
CA SER A 25 -8.37 10.89 4.81
C SER A 25 -9.74 10.21 4.61
N HIS A 26 -10.31 10.27 3.41
CA HIS A 26 -11.59 9.61 3.12
C HIS A 26 -11.49 8.07 3.14
N LEU A 27 -10.27 7.50 3.12
CA LEU A 27 -10.02 6.07 3.20
C LEU A 27 -9.79 5.55 4.63
N GLU A 28 -9.71 6.44 5.63
CA GLU A 28 -9.56 6.06 7.04
C GLU A 28 -10.56 5.01 7.53
N PRO A 29 -11.86 5.04 7.16
CA PRO A 29 -12.83 4.04 7.62
C PRO A 29 -12.45 2.61 7.19
N TYR A 30 -11.87 2.43 6.00
CA TYR A 30 -11.43 1.12 5.51
C TYR A 30 -10.25 0.59 6.33
N LEU A 31 -9.34 1.45 6.79
CA LEU A 31 -8.25 1.04 7.69
C LEU A 31 -8.71 0.69 9.10
N LYS A 32 -9.97 0.96 9.48
CA LYS A 32 -10.52 0.50 10.78
C LYS A 32 -11.12 -0.90 10.68
N ASP A 33 -11.47 -1.34 9.47
CA ASP A 33 -12.03 -2.66 9.24
C ASP A 33 -10.98 -3.77 9.40
N LYS A 34 -11.32 -4.81 10.17
CA LYS A 34 -10.39 -5.91 10.49
C LYS A 34 -10.07 -6.75 9.26
N GLN A 35 -11.04 -6.97 8.38
CA GLN A 35 -10.84 -7.75 7.16
C GLN A 35 -9.87 -7.00 6.23
N THR A 36 -10.09 -5.71 6.02
CA THR A 36 -9.23 -4.83 5.23
C THR A 36 -7.80 -4.80 5.78
N ARG A 37 -7.62 -4.67 7.11
CA ARG A 37 -6.28 -4.77 7.74
C ARG A 37 -5.60 -6.10 7.47
N SER A 38 -6.35 -7.20 7.53
CA SER A 38 -5.82 -8.53 7.25
C SER A 38 -5.40 -8.64 5.79
N MET A 39 -6.23 -8.17 4.86
CA MET A 39 -5.91 -8.17 3.43
C MET A 39 -4.67 -7.33 3.14
N LEU A 40 -4.58 -6.12 3.69
CA LEU A 40 -3.40 -5.26 3.54
C LEU A 40 -2.13 -5.95 4.04
N LYS A 41 -2.20 -6.63 5.19
CA LYS A 41 -1.05 -7.36 5.74
C LYS A 41 -0.58 -8.47 4.82
N GLU A 42 -1.51 -9.26 4.30
CA GLU A 42 -1.18 -10.36 3.39
C GLU A 42 -0.69 -9.86 2.03
N SER A 43 -1.25 -8.77 1.50
CA SER A 43 -0.75 -8.13 0.27
C SER A 43 0.67 -7.60 0.44
N ILE A 44 0.95 -6.87 1.53
CA ILE A 44 2.28 -6.31 1.80
C ILE A 44 3.31 -7.43 2.03
N LYS A 45 2.95 -8.49 2.75
CA LYS A 45 3.78 -9.70 2.86
C LYS A 45 4.04 -10.35 1.50
N GLY A 46 3.04 -10.44 0.64
CA GLY A 46 3.21 -11.02 -0.70
C GLY A 46 4.18 -10.24 -1.58
N ILE A 47 4.15 -8.91 -1.46
CA ILE A 47 5.07 -8.01 -2.18
C ILE A 47 6.50 -8.14 -1.64
N LEU A 48 6.66 -8.05 -0.32
CA LEU A 48 7.97 -7.95 0.34
C LEU A 48 8.62 -9.29 0.68
N LYS A 49 7.84 -10.37 0.69
CA LYS A 49 8.30 -11.75 0.95
C LYS A 49 9.15 -11.85 2.22
N ASP A 50 10.38 -12.35 2.09
CA ASP A 50 11.31 -12.58 3.20
C ASP A 50 11.85 -11.29 3.82
N ASP A 51 11.72 -10.14 3.13
CA ASP A 51 12.12 -8.84 3.67
C ASP A 51 11.06 -8.24 4.60
N PHE A 52 9.84 -8.78 4.63
CA PHE A 52 8.79 -8.28 5.52
C PHE A 52 9.09 -8.62 6.98
N VAL A 53 9.13 -7.60 7.84
CA VAL A 53 9.27 -7.78 9.29
C VAL A 53 7.94 -7.51 10.00
N GLN A 54 7.35 -6.34 9.77
CA GLN A 54 6.16 -5.91 10.50
C GLN A 54 5.31 -4.94 9.69
N LEU A 55 3.99 -4.97 9.91
CA LEU A 55 3.04 -3.96 9.46
C LEU A 55 2.29 -3.41 10.66
N GLU A 56 2.27 -2.09 10.78
CA GLU A 56 1.46 -1.36 11.74
C GLU A 56 0.47 -0.47 11.00
N VAL A 57 -0.82 -0.58 11.35
CA VAL A 57 -1.88 0.19 10.72
C VAL A 57 -2.41 1.23 11.71
N GLY A 58 -2.08 2.50 11.44
CA GLY A 58 -2.58 3.66 12.14
C GLY A 58 -3.94 4.14 11.61
N LYS A 59 -4.24 5.42 11.81
CA LYS A 59 -5.51 6.03 11.37
C LYS A 59 -5.64 6.08 9.85
N ASN A 60 -4.66 6.71 9.19
CA ASN A 60 -4.56 6.84 7.75
C ASN A 60 -3.17 6.44 7.23
N ILE A 61 -2.31 5.86 8.07
CA ILE A 61 -0.92 5.54 7.73
C ILE A 61 -0.66 4.06 8.03
N CYS A 62 -0.07 3.38 7.08
CA CYS A 62 0.53 2.06 7.25
C CYS A 62 2.05 2.23 7.39
N ARG A 63 2.65 1.65 8.43
CA ARG A 63 4.11 1.57 8.60
C ARG A 63 4.57 0.16 8.33
N VAL A 64 5.49 0.00 7.40
CA VAL A 64 6.05 -1.30 7.04
C VAL A 64 7.52 -1.32 7.45
N THR A 65 7.84 -2.19 8.39
CA THR A 65 9.23 -2.49 8.75
C THR A 65 9.71 -3.60 7.85
N VAL A 66 10.87 -3.38 7.23
CA VAL A 66 11.55 -4.37 6.39
C VAL A 66 12.91 -4.71 6.97
N LYS A 67 13.56 -5.73 6.42
CA LYS A 67 14.90 -6.13 6.81
C LYS A 67 15.89 -4.97 6.63
N GLU A 68 16.82 -4.85 7.59
CA GLU A 68 17.85 -3.81 7.53
C GLU A 68 18.71 -3.96 6.25
N GLY A 69 18.97 -2.82 5.59
CA GLY A 69 19.74 -2.76 4.35
C GLY A 69 18.93 -3.01 3.07
N THR A 70 17.62 -3.25 3.18
CA THR A 70 16.73 -3.45 2.02
C THR A 70 15.66 -2.35 1.88
N GLU A 71 15.76 -1.28 2.67
CA GLU A 71 14.69 -0.29 2.85
C GLU A 71 14.39 0.50 1.58
N GLU A 72 15.42 1.00 0.90
CA GLU A 72 15.26 1.75 -0.36
C GLU A 72 14.73 0.88 -1.50
N SER A 73 15.27 -0.34 -1.66
CA SER A 73 14.78 -1.28 -2.68
C SER A 73 13.33 -1.67 -2.44
N ASN A 74 12.94 -1.87 -1.18
CA ASN A 74 11.58 -2.24 -0.82
C ASN A 74 10.62 -1.04 -0.89
N LEU A 75 11.08 0.19 -0.65
CA LEU A 75 10.30 1.41 -0.90
C LEU A 75 9.88 1.49 -2.37
N GLU A 76 10.84 1.33 -3.29
CA GLU A 76 10.57 1.41 -4.73
C GLU A 76 9.71 0.24 -5.22
N LEU A 77 9.91 -0.96 -4.65
CA LEU A 77 9.04 -2.10 -4.91
C LEU A 77 7.59 -1.83 -4.48
N VAL A 78 7.39 -1.32 -3.26
CA VAL A 78 6.06 -0.99 -2.75
C VAL A 78 5.37 0.07 -3.62
N LYS A 79 6.08 1.14 -4.01
CA LYS A 79 5.54 2.16 -4.93
C LYS A 79 5.11 1.55 -6.27
N THR A 80 5.99 0.74 -6.85
CA THR A 80 5.75 0.10 -8.16
C THR A 80 4.55 -0.84 -8.12
N GLU A 81 4.48 -1.72 -7.13
CA GLU A 81 3.40 -2.68 -7.00
C GLU A 81 2.07 -2.03 -6.60
N LEU A 82 2.08 -0.95 -5.81
CA LEU A 82 0.87 -0.15 -5.55
C LEU A 82 0.29 0.44 -6.84
N ILE A 83 1.13 1.06 -7.67
CA ILE A 83 0.69 1.66 -8.94
C ILE A 83 0.12 0.57 -9.86
N LYS A 84 0.82 -0.55 -10.03
CA LYS A 84 0.35 -1.66 -10.89
C LYS A 84 -0.98 -2.23 -10.40
N ASN A 85 -1.11 -2.52 -9.11
CA ASN A 85 -2.34 -3.09 -8.56
C ASN A 85 -3.53 -2.14 -8.69
N ILE A 86 -3.31 -0.83 -8.54
CA ILE A 86 -4.33 0.19 -8.77
C ILE A 86 -4.73 0.24 -10.26
N GLN A 87 -3.75 0.23 -11.18
CA GLN A 87 -4.01 0.18 -12.63
C GLN A 87 -4.82 -1.06 -13.02
N MET A 88 -4.41 -2.24 -12.55
CA MET A 88 -5.13 -3.49 -12.79
C MET A 88 -6.56 -3.47 -12.24
N ALA A 89 -6.75 -2.93 -11.02
CA ALA A 89 -8.08 -2.81 -10.43
C ALA A 89 -8.99 -1.90 -11.26
N MET A 90 -8.47 -0.81 -11.82
CA MET A 90 -9.24 0.07 -12.70
C MET A 90 -9.54 -0.56 -14.05
N GLU A 91 -8.58 -1.23 -14.67
CA GLU A 91 -8.81 -1.97 -15.92
C GLU A 91 -9.91 -3.01 -15.74
N PHE A 92 -9.89 -3.74 -14.62
CA PHE A 92 -10.91 -4.71 -14.27
C PHE A 92 -12.29 -4.04 -14.10
N LEU A 93 -12.38 -2.92 -13.37
CA LEU A 93 -13.64 -2.18 -13.20
C LEU A 93 -14.17 -1.63 -14.53
N ASN A 94 -13.29 -1.14 -15.41
CA ASN A 94 -13.66 -0.64 -16.72
C ASN A 94 -14.21 -1.76 -17.62
N GLN A 95 -13.61 -2.96 -17.59
CA GLN A 95 -14.11 -4.13 -18.31
C GLN A 95 -15.49 -4.58 -17.78
N MET A 96 -15.72 -4.50 -16.47
CA MET A 96 -17.03 -4.82 -15.88
C MET A 96 -18.11 -3.77 -16.20
N GLN A 97 -17.74 -2.49 -16.30
CA GLN A 97 -18.68 -1.42 -16.68
C GLN A 97 -19.01 -1.43 -18.18
N GLY A 98 -18.07 -1.86 -19.03
CA GLY A 98 -18.28 -2.00 -20.48
C GLY A 98 -19.09 -3.23 -20.91
N ASN A 99 -19.44 -4.12 -19.96
CA ASN A 99 -20.29 -5.31 -20.19
C ASN A 99 -21.77 -5.07 -19.78
N LYS A 100 -22.22 -3.82 -19.79
CA LYS A 100 -23.65 -3.45 -19.66
C LYS A 100 -24.19 -2.84 -20.94
#